data_AF-A0A7Y0SB98-F1
#
_entry.id   AF-A0A7Y0SB98-F1
#
_cell.length_a   1.000
_cell.length_b   1.000
_cell.length_c   1.000
_cell.angle_alpha   90.00
_cell.angle_beta   90.00
_cell.angle_gamma   90.00
#
_symmetry.space_group_name_H-M   'P 1'
#
loop_
_entity.id
_entity.type
_entity.pdbx_description
1 polymer ?
#
loop_
_entity_poly.entity_id
_entity_poly.type
_entity_poly.pdbx_seq_one_letter_code
_entity_poly.pdbx_strand_id
1 'polypeptide(L)'
;MSIRRISSLMVLWLVTTLSGCSLLEVKIDSQTVPLTKQELNMRILTREYALQFFAQVEQAADVLQEQYDPNDKVNQSYVLLWKINAEEGLQAAAYQVSPMAALIDTWVFTHQMNQFYTTGAGRDIFATDEAKQVSAHLANEVDQLAQSLLKKEVYDKTKLFVADFVKQYPFADLSMIRTPAYRAWLEANQISEEDAVTTLGTMPEALGDVSDRLSLVSEQTPKIMTWKAQLLALNSSASIEKVNAALNSLQVTADSMRDFIDNNPEYMRYLAEQMAVELQPLVNDIDQKTEARLSQLGEERQALEEMVARERQEIALIITHEREKFAQDMDRVSQEVVNLAMTKLIELVKSTIVYFILFIAAIFFAPLGLGYVLGKRAVVKTKVKQS
;
A
#
# COMPACT_ATOMS: atom_id res chain seq x y z
N MET A 1 8.79 24.80 -84.62
CA MET A 1 9.05 23.66 -83.70
C MET A 1 9.66 24.03 -82.34
N SER A 2 9.92 25.31 -82.03
CA SER A 2 10.61 25.71 -80.78
C SER A 2 9.67 25.94 -79.58
N ILE A 3 8.48 26.53 -79.79
CA ILE A 3 7.56 26.94 -78.70
C ILE A 3 6.94 25.74 -77.96
N ARG A 4 6.71 24.63 -78.67
CA ARG A 4 6.06 23.42 -78.10
C ARG A 4 6.99 22.63 -77.16
N ARG A 5 8.31 22.74 -77.35
CA ARG A 5 9.31 22.11 -76.47
C ARG A 5 9.49 22.86 -75.15
N ILE A 6 9.41 24.20 -75.20
CA ILE A 6 9.56 25.06 -74.02
C ILE A 6 8.35 24.91 -73.08
N SER A 7 7.14 24.82 -73.62
CA SER A 7 5.93 24.55 -72.83
C SER A 7 5.96 23.17 -72.15
N SER A 8 6.49 22.15 -72.84
CA SER A 8 6.62 20.80 -72.26
C SER A 8 7.66 20.73 -71.14
N LEU A 9 8.74 21.50 -71.23
CA LEU A 9 9.77 21.61 -70.18
C LEU A 9 9.24 22.35 -68.94
N MET A 10 8.41 23.38 -69.13
CA MET A 10 7.83 24.14 -68.02
C MET A 10 6.78 23.33 -67.25
N VAL A 11 5.97 22.52 -67.94
CA VAL A 11 5.02 21.60 -67.30
C VAL A 11 5.75 20.48 -66.55
N LEU A 12 6.85 19.96 -67.11
CA LEU A 12 7.65 18.93 -66.43
C LEU A 12 8.27 19.47 -65.13
N TRP A 13 8.75 20.72 -65.13
CA TRP A 13 9.33 21.36 -63.95
C TRP A 13 8.30 21.70 -62.87
N LEU A 14 7.07 22.04 -63.27
CA LEU A 14 5.94 22.25 -62.35
C LEU A 14 5.50 20.94 -61.68
N VAL A 15 5.52 19.82 -62.43
CA VAL A 15 5.17 18.49 -61.88
C VAL A 15 6.26 17.97 -60.93
N THR A 16 7.54 18.25 -61.16
CA THR A 16 8.61 17.83 -60.23
C THR A 16 8.65 18.64 -58.93
N THR A 17 8.12 19.86 -58.92
CA THR A 17 8.10 20.71 -57.70
C THR A 17 6.89 20.43 -56.81
N LEU A 18 5.78 19.90 -57.35
CA LEU A 18 4.62 19.46 -56.55
C LEU A 18 4.79 18.08 -55.90
N SER A 19 5.75 17.26 -56.34
CA SER A 19 6.03 15.94 -55.73
C SER A 19 6.88 16.02 -54.45
N GLY A 20 7.23 17.22 -53.98
CA GLY A 20 8.06 17.45 -52.79
C GLY A 20 7.31 17.50 -51.45
N CYS A 21 5.97 17.42 -51.43
CA CYS A 21 5.19 17.61 -50.20
C CYS A 21 4.83 16.31 -49.45
N SER A 22 5.34 15.14 -49.85
CA SER A 22 5.01 13.85 -49.21
C SER A 22 6.06 13.33 -48.23
N LEU A 23 6.98 14.19 -47.77
CA LEU A 23 7.99 13.81 -46.78
C LEU A 23 8.16 14.88 -45.70
N LEU A 24 7.07 15.53 -45.30
CA LEU A 24 6.97 16.03 -43.93
C LEU A 24 6.57 14.81 -43.08
N GLU A 25 7.54 13.94 -42.83
CA GLU A 25 7.46 12.97 -41.74
C GLU A 25 7.47 13.83 -40.48
N VAL A 26 6.28 14.30 -40.10
CA VAL A 26 6.04 14.84 -38.77
C VAL A 26 6.39 13.68 -37.87
N LYS A 27 7.63 13.67 -37.38
CA LYS A 27 8.00 12.97 -36.16
C LYS A 27 7.12 13.58 -35.08
N ILE A 28 5.90 13.07 -34.99
CA ILE A 28 5.18 13.07 -33.75
C ILE A 28 6.09 12.21 -32.88
N ASP A 29 7.00 12.86 -32.16
CA ASP A 29 7.63 12.30 -30.97
C ASP A 29 6.47 11.99 -30.01
N SER A 30 5.73 10.91 -30.30
CA SER A 30 4.94 10.27 -29.28
C SER A 30 5.98 9.84 -28.26
N GLN A 31 5.92 10.39 -27.06
CA GLN A 31 6.81 10.12 -25.94
C GLN A 31 6.66 8.67 -25.43
N THR A 32 6.45 7.71 -26.31
CA THR A 32 6.29 6.31 -25.98
C THR A 32 7.67 5.67 -25.95
N VAL A 33 8.23 5.59 -24.75
CA VAL A 33 9.43 4.78 -24.52
C VAL A 33 9.01 3.31 -24.67
N PRO A 34 9.62 2.54 -25.59
CA PRO A 34 9.32 1.12 -25.75
C PRO A 34 9.67 0.37 -24.47
N LEU A 35 8.93 -0.70 -24.19
CA LEU A 35 9.24 -1.54 -23.04
C LEU A 35 10.61 -2.18 -23.22
N THR A 36 11.36 -2.25 -22.13
CA THR A 36 12.59 -3.04 -22.11
C THR A 36 12.27 -4.53 -22.25
N LYS A 37 13.23 -5.33 -22.72
CA LYS A 37 13.08 -6.80 -22.79
C LYS A 37 12.67 -7.41 -21.43
N GLN A 38 13.15 -6.84 -20.33
CA GLN A 38 12.81 -7.31 -18.98
C GLN A 38 11.35 -7.00 -18.64
N GLU A 39 10.87 -5.80 -18.94
CA GLU A 39 9.47 -5.40 -18.71
C GLU A 39 8.49 -6.18 -19.59
N LEU A 40 8.86 -6.43 -20.85
CA LEU A 40 8.07 -7.26 -21.75
C LEU A 40 7.96 -8.70 -21.23
N ASN A 41 9.10 -9.31 -20.85
CA ASN A 41 9.10 -10.65 -20.27
C ASN A 41 8.30 -10.71 -18.97
N MET A 42 8.40 -9.68 -18.14
CA MET A 42 7.64 -9.56 -16.89
C MET A 42 6.14 -9.52 -17.16
N ARG A 43 5.69 -8.74 -18.14
CA ARG A 43 4.29 -8.69 -18.56
C ARG A 43 3.80 -10.05 -19.03
N ILE A 44 4.52 -10.68 -19.95
CA ILE A 44 4.12 -11.97 -20.55
C ILE A 44 4.07 -13.06 -19.49
N LEU A 45 5.14 -13.25 -18.72
CA LEU A 45 5.26 -14.34 -17.77
C LEU A 45 4.33 -14.17 -16.55
N THR A 46 4.06 -12.92 -16.12
CA THR A 46 3.07 -12.66 -15.05
C THR A 46 1.65 -13.00 -15.51
N ARG A 47 1.31 -12.75 -16.78
CA ARG A 47 0.00 -13.10 -17.35
C ARG A 47 -0.14 -14.59 -17.59
N GLU A 48 0.91 -15.25 -18.05
CA GLU A 48 0.94 -16.71 -18.17
C GLU A 48 0.72 -17.37 -16.81
N TYR A 49 1.41 -16.88 -15.77
CA TYR A 49 1.18 -17.32 -14.39
C TYR A 49 -0.27 -17.09 -13.94
N ALA A 50 -0.89 -15.96 -14.30
CA ALA A 50 -2.29 -15.71 -13.97
C ALA A 50 -3.24 -16.76 -14.57
N LEU A 51 -3.02 -17.16 -15.84
CA LEU A 51 -3.79 -18.23 -16.47
C LEU A 51 -3.60 -19.58 -15.75
N GLN A 52 -2.37 -19.90 -15.36
CA GLN A 52 -2.07 -21.11 -14.58
C GLN A 52 -2.74 -21.07 -13.21
N PHE A 53 -2.71 -19.93 -12.54
CA PHE A 53 -3.39 -19.73 -11.26
C PHE A 53 -4.90 -19.96 -11.39
N PHE A 54 -5.55 -19.37 -12.40
CA PHE A 54 -6.99 -19.54 -12.60
C PHE A 54 -7.35 -21.02 -12.76
N ALA A 55 -6.63 -21.73 -13.65
CA ALA A 55 -6.87 -23.15 -13.89
C ALA A 55 -6.67 -24.01 -12.62
N GLN A 56 -5.62 -23.74 -11.83
CA GLN A 56 -5.33 -24.51 -10.61
C GLN A 56 -6.33 -24.23 -9.48
N VAL A 57 -6.73 -22.96 -9.30
CA VAL A 57 -7.77 -22.60 -8.33
C VAL A 57 -9.11 -23.20 -8.73
N GLU A 58 -9.48 -23.10 -10.02
CA GLU A 58 -10.70 -23.70 -10.57
C GLU A 58 -10.72 -25.21 -10.30
N GLN A 59 -9.64 -25.93 -10.65
CA GLN A 59 -9.52 -27.37 -10.45
C GLN A 59 -9.62 -27.76 -8.97
N ALA A 60 -8.90 -27.07 -8.08
CA ALA A 60 -8.94 -27.37 -6.65
C ALA A 60 -10.32 -27.09 -6.04
N ALA A 61 -10.97 -26.02 -6.47
CA ALA A 61 -12.32 -25.68 -6.05
C ALA A 61 -13.35 -26.70 -6.54
N ASP A 62 -13.25 -27.19 -7.78
CA ASP A 62 -14.15 -28.20 -8.31
C ASP A 62 -14.02 -29.53 -7.54
N VAL A 63 -12.79 -29.93 -7.20
CA VAL A 63 -12.54 -31.10 -6.32
C VAL A 63 -13.19 -30.90 -4.95
N LEU A 64 -13.05 -29.72 -4.33
CA LEU A 64 -13.75 -29.43 -3.07
C LEU A 64 -15.27 -29.48 -3.24
N GLN A 65 -15.78 -28.96 -4.34
CA GLN A 65 -17.21 -28.90 -4.62
C GLN A 65 -17.84 -30.30 -4.69
N GLU A 66 -17.14 -31.25 -5.30
CA GLU A 66 -17.55 -32.66 -5.40
C GLU A 66 -17.56 -33.39 -4.05
N GLN A 67 -16.77 -32.93 -3.07
CA GLN A 67 -16.70 -33.54 -1.74
C GLN A 67 -17.86 -33.12 -0.82
N TYR A 68 -18.48 -31.97 -1.08
CA TYR A 68 -19.64 -31.49 -0.30
C TYR A 68 -20.96 -32.08 -0.82
N ASP A 69 -21.94 -32.23 0.08
CA ASP A 69 -23.31 -32.57 -0.33
C ASP A 69 -23.83 -31.47 -1.28
N PRO A 70 -24.46 -31.83 -2.42
CA PRO A 70 -25.04 -30.83 -3.33
C PRO A 70 -26.10 -29.93 -2.67
N ASN A 71 -26.71 -30.36 -1.57
CA ASN A 71 -27.68 -29.59 -0.79
C ASN A 71 -27.04 -28.74 0.31
N ASP A 72 -25.74 -28.88 0.55
CA ASP A 72 -24.99 -28.04 1.51
C ASP A 72 -24.73 -26.65 0.90
N LYS A 73 -25.76 -25.82 0.95
CA LYS A 73 -25.73 -24.47 0.39
C LYS A 73 -24.58 -23.62 0.91
N VAL A 74 -24.17 -23.82 2.16
CA VAL A 74 -23.16 -22.96 2.81
C VAL A 74 -21.79 -23.27 2.23
N ASN A 75 -21.36 -24.54 2.27
CA ASN A 75 -20.04 -24.92 1.76
C ASN A 75 -19.96 -24.79 0.25
N GLN A 76 -21.03 -25.10 -0.49
CA GLN A 76 -21.12 -24.85 -1.92
C GLN A 76 -20.98 -23.35 -2.25
N SER A 77 -21.57 -22.47 -1.45
CA SER A 77 -21.42 -21.02 -1.63
C SER A 77 -20.00 -20.55 -1.34
N TYR A 78 -19.33 -21.09 -0.31
CA TYR A 78 -17.95 -20.74 0.01
C TYR A 78 -16.96 -21.13 -1.08
N VAL A 79 -17.13 -22.30 -1.69
CA VAL A 79 -16.29 -22.73 -2.82
C VAL A 79 -16.48 -21.77 -4.02
N LEU A 80 -17.72 -21.41 -4.35
CA LEU A 80 -17.99 -20.46 -5.44
C LEU A 80 -17.43 -19.06 -5.15
N LEU A 81 -17.58 -18.57 -3.91
CA LEU A 81 -17.01 -17.30 -3.49
C LEU A 81 -15.48 -17.30 -3.61
N TRP A 82 -14.83 -18.40 -3.24
CA TRP A 82 -13.39 -18.53 -3.43
C TRP A 82 -13.01 -18.43 -4.92
N LYS A 83 -13.63 -19.23 -5.80
CA LYS A 83 -13.35 -19.19 -7.26
C LYS A 83 -13.47 -17.77 -7.81
N ILE A 84 -14.62 -17.14 -7.58
CA ILE A 84 -14.93 -15.80 -8.08
C ILE A 84 -13.91 -14.78 -7.59
N ASN A 85 -13.69 -14.71 -6.28
CA ASN A 85 -12.90 -13.63 -5.70
C ASN A 85 -11.39 -13.84 -5.89
N ALA A 86 -10.92 -15.09 -5.94
CA ALA A 86 -9.53 -15.38 -6.27
C ALA A 86 -9.20 -15.01 -7.73
N GLU A 87 -10.09 -15.34 -8.67
CA GLU A 87 -9.88 -14.99 -10.08
C GLU A 87 -10.02 -13.49 -10.34
N GLU A 88 -11.06 -12.84 -9.83
CA GLU A 88 -11.25 -11.39 -9.99
C GLU A 88 -10.11 -10.61 -9.31
N GLY A 89 -9.71 -11.04 -8.11
CA GLY A 89 -8.65 -10.41 -7.33
C GLY A 89 -7.29 -10.53 -8.01
N LEU A 90 -6.92 -11.72 -8.50
CA LEU A 90 -5.67 -11.90 -9.21
C LEU A 90 -5.69 -11.26 -10.59
N GLN A 91 -6.80 -11.31 -11.33
CA GLN A 91 -6.92 -10.61 -12.61
C GLN A 91 -6.64 -9.11 -12.43
N ALA A 92 -7.20 -8.49 -11.40
CA ALA A 92 -6.95 -7.08 -11.07
C ALA A 92 -5.50 -6.80 -10.65
N ALA A 93 -4.77 -7.81 -10.16
CA ALA A 93 -3.35 -7.72 -9.80
C ALA A 93 -2.44 -7.89 -11.04
N ALA A 94 -2.65 -8.93 -11.84
CA ALA A 94 -1.77 -9.31 -12.95
C ALA A 94 -1.93 -8.47 -14.23
N TYR A 95 -3.10 -7.83 -14.43
CA TYR A 95 -3.39 -7.04 -15.64
C TYR A 95 -3.29 -5.53 -15.42
N GLN A 96 -2.29 -5.11 -14.64
CA GLN A 96 -1.94 -3.70 -14.50
C GLN A 96 -1.19 -3.17 -15.73
N VAL A 97 -1.19 -1.84 -15.85
CA VAL A 97 -0.48 -1.14 -16.92
C VAL A 97 1.03 -1.35 -16.80
N SER A 98 1.58 -1.11 -15.60
CA SER A 98 2.99 -1.32 -15.29
C SER A 98 3.30 -2.81 -15.08
N PRO A 99 4.26 -3.40 -15.82
CA PRO A 99 4.66 -4.80 -15.62
C PRO A 99 5.21 -5.06 -14.21
N MET A 100 5.95 -4.12 -13.64
CA MET A 100 6.47 -4.25 -12.26
C MET A 100 5.33 -4.24 -11.26
N ALA A 101 4.38 -3.31 -11.39
CA ALA A 101 3.22 -3.25 -10.51
C ALA A 101 2.39 -4.54 -10.61
N ALA A 102 2.22 -5.08 -11.82
CA ALA A 102 1.55 -6.34 -12.04
C ALA A 102 2.24 -7.51 -11.32
N LEU A 103 3.57 -7.62 -11.42
CA LEU A 103 4.34 -8.66 -10.74
C LEU A 103 4.24 -8.53 -9.22
N ILE A 104 4.44 -7.34 -8.67
CA ILE A 104 4.41 -7.10 -7.21
C ILE A 104 3.04 -7.39 -6.64
N ASP A 105 1.97 -6.85 -7.22
CA ASP A 105 0.62 -7.06 -6.70
C ASP A 105 0.18 -8.52 -6.86
N THR A 106 0.58 -9.21 -7.94
CA THR A 106 0.36 -10.66 -8.11
C THR A 106 1.06 -11.45 -7.03
N TRP A 107 2.33 -11.13 -6.77
CA TRP A 107 3.13 -11.80 -5.76
C TRP A 107 2.53 -11.65 -4.37
N VAL A 108 2.11 -10.42 -4.01
CA VAL A 108 1.43 -10.15 -2.75
C VAL A 108 0.09 -10.87 -2.66
N PHE A 109 -0.75 -10.77 -3.69
CA PHE A 109 -2.09 -11.39 -3.69
C PHE A 109 -2.02 -12.91 -3.45
N THR A 110 -1.14 -13.60 -4.17
CA THR A 110 -0.97 -15.05 -4.01
C THR A 110 -0.49 -15.42 -2.61
N HIS A 111 0.45 -14.67 -2.03
CA HIS A 111 0.90 -14.93 -0.66
C HIS A 111 -0.15 -14.57 0.39
N GLN A 112 -0.98 -13.55 0.17
CA GLN A 112 -2.14 -13.25 1.02
C GLN A 112 -3.14 -14.42 1.00
N MET A 113 -3.42 -14.99 -0.19
CA MET A 113 -4.29 -16.16 -0.31
C MET A 113 -3.70 -17.39 0.40
N ASN A 114 -2.40 -17.65 0.24
CA ASN A 114 -1.72 -18.74 0.94
C ASN A 114 -1.75 -18.53 2.47
N GLN A 115 -1.48 -17.33 2.95
CA GLN A 115 -1.57 -17.00 4.37
C GLN A 115 -3.00 -17.22 4.89
N PHE A 116 -4.02 -16.78 4.14
CA PHE A 116 -5.42 -16.92 4.49
C PHE A 116 -5.80 -18.38 4.79
N TYR A 117 -5.38 -19.33 3.95
CA TYR A 117 -5.67 -20.76 4.13
C TYR A 117 -4.72 -21.50 5.07
N THR A 118 -3.48 -21.03 5.26
CA THR A 118 -2.50 -21.73 6.11
C THR A 118 -2.58 -21.33 7.58
N THR A 119 -2.77 -20.04 7.85
CA THR A 119 -2.64 -19.46 9.20
C THR A 119 -3.70 -18.41 9.53
N GLY A 120 -4.39 -17.87 8.51
CA GLY A 120 -5.37 -16.81 8.65
C GLY A 120 -6.80 -17.30 8.92
N ALA A 121 -7.76 -16.42 8.65
CA ALA A 121 -9.19 -16.66 8.89
C ALA A 121 -9.78 -17.78 8.02
N GLY A 122 -9.13 -18.11 6.90
CA GLY A 122 -9.56 -19.14 5.95
C GLY A 122 -9.16 -20.56 6.32
N ARG A 123 -8.35 -20.76 7.36
CA ARG A 123 -7.73 -22.06 7.68
C ARG A 123 -8.73 -23.21 7.84
N ASP A 124 -9.86 -22.92 8.47
CA ASP A 124 -10.84 -23.92 8.85
C ASP A 124 -12.16 -23.76 8.05
N ILE A 125 -12.15 -23.02 6.93
CA ILE A 125 -13.34 -22.77 6.09
C ILE A 125 -13.75 -24.00 5.30
N PHE A 126 -12.79 -24.80 4.84
CA PHE A 126 -13.04 -26.00 4.05
C PHE A 126 -12.71 -27.27 4.85
N ALA A 127 -13.42 -28.36 4.57
CA ALA A 127 -13.29 -29.63 5.26
C ALA A 127 -11.94 -30.34 5.01
N THR A 128 -11.28 -29.99 3.91
CA THR A 128 -10.12 -30.68 3.35
C THR A 128 -9.06 -29.67 2.90
N ASP A 129 -7.83 -30.14 2.72
CA ASP A 129 -6.63 -29.30 2.59
C ASP A 129 -6.39 -28.79 1.16
N GLU A 130 -7.28 -29.00 0.18
CA GLU A 130 -7.08 -28.67 -1.24
C GLU A 130 -6.77 -27.19 -1.42
N ALA A 131 -7.55 -26.29 -0.80
CA ALA A 131 -7.33 -24.85 -0.88
C ALA A 131 -5.96 -24.45 -0.31
N LYS A 132 -5.53 -25.11 0.77
CA LYS A 132 -4.23 -24.89 1.40
C LYS A 132 -3.08 -25.42 0.54
N GLN A 133 -3.25 -26.58 -0.08
CA GLN A 133 -2.23 -27.20 -0.94
C GLN A 133 -2.03 -26.39 -2.23
N VAL A 134 -3.12 -26.02 -2.91
CA VAL A 134 -3.02 -25.24 -4.14
C VAL A 134 -2.48 -23.84 -3.88
N SER A 135 -2.91 -23.18 -2.80
CA SER A 135 -2.41 -21.83 -2.48
C SER A 135 -0.92 -21.83 -2.10
N ALA A 136 -0.44 -22.85 -1.38
CA ALA A 136 0.98 -23.02 -1.09
C ALA A 136 1.80 -23.31 -2.35
N HIS A 137 1.27 -24.13 -3.28
CA HIS A 137 1.90 -24.40 -4.55
C HIS A 137 2.03 -23.13 -5.40
N LEU A 138 0.94 -22.39 -5.59
CA LEU A 138 0.90 -21.14 -6.33
C LEU A 138 1.82 -20.07 -5.73
N ALA A 139 1.92 -20.01 -4.40
CA ALA A 139 2.84 -19.10 -3.71
C ALA A 139 4.32 -19.41 -3.99
N ASN A 140 4.67 -20.69 -4.12
CA ASN A 140 6.01 -21.10 -4.52
C ASN A 140 6.28 -20.82 -6.00
N GLU A 141 5.30 -21.02 -6.88
CA GLU A 141 5.43 -20.71 -8.31
C GLU A 141 5.65 -19.21 -8.56
N VAL A 142 4.90 -18.33 -7.88
CA VAL A 142 5.10 -16.87 -8.03
C VAL A 142 6.45 -16.42 -7.46
N ASP A 143 6.94 -17.06 -6.39
CA ASP A 143 8.28 -16.84 -5.86
C ASP A 143 9.36 -17.17 -6.90
N GLN A 144 9.21 -18.28 -7.63
CA GLN A 144 10.12 -18.71 -8.69
C GLN A 144 10.04 -17.79 -9.90
N LEU A 145 8.83 -17.39 -10.30
CA LEU A 145 8.61 -16.41 -11.36
C LEU A 145 9.34 -15.10 -11.03
N ALA A 146 9.10 -14.54 -9.85
CA ALA A 146 9.74 -13.29 -9.43
C ALA A 146 11.27 -13.42 -9.35
N GLN A 147 11.78 -14.56 -8.89
CA GLN A 147 13.22 -14.84 -8.87
C GLN A 147 13.83 -14.87 -10.29
N SER A 148 13.08 -15.35 -11.28
CA SER A 148 13.54 -15.40 -12.68
C SER A 148 13.53 -14.03 -13.37
N LEU A 149 12.63 -13.13 -12.96
CA LEU A 149 12.40 -11.82 -13.57
C LEU A 149 13.21 -10.69 -12.92
N LEU A 150 13.51 -10.79 -11.63
CA LEU A 150 14.16 -9.75 -10.85
C LEU A 150 15.65 -10.04 -10.66
N LYS A 151 16.45 -8.98 -10.59
CA LYS A 151 17.84 -9.11 -10.12
C LYS A 151 17.83 -9.60 -8.68
N LYS A 152 18.78 -10.45 -8.31
CA LYS A 152 18.87 -11.09 -6.98
C LYS A 152 18.65 -10.11 -5.81
N GLU A 153 19.31 -8.97 -5.84
CA GLU A 153 19.20 -7.97 -4.76
C GLU A 153 17.81 -7.33 -4.67
N VAL A 154 17.14 -7.11 -5.80
CA VAL A 154 15.76 -6.60 -5.86
C VAL A 154 14.79 -7.69 -5.42
N TYR A 155 15.01 -8.93 -5.85
CA TYR A 155 14.23 -10.09 -5.41
C TYR A 155 14.28 -10.26 -3.89
N ASP A 156 15.47 -10.27 -3.28
CA ASP A 156 15.64 -10.48 -1.84
C ASP A 156 14.93 -9.38 -1.03
N LYS A 157 15.07 -8.11 -1.43
CA LYS A 157 14.37 -6.98 -0.80
C LYS A 157 12.85 -7.07 -0.97
N THR A 158 12.41 -7.41 -2.17
CA THR A 158 10.98 -7.53 -2.49
C THR A 158 10.35 -8.68 -1.75
N LYS A 159 11.03 -9.82 -1.62
CA LYS A 159 10.56 -10.98 -0.87
C LYS A 159 10.32 -10.64 0.61
N LEU A 160 11.22 -9.87 1.22
CA LEU A 160 11.03 -9.36 2.58
C LEU A 160 9.82 -8.43 2.66
N PHE A 161 9.70 -7.49 1.72
CA PHE A 161 8.53 -6.61 1.63
C PHE A 161 7.22 -7.41 1.52
N VAL A 162 7.13 -8.40 0.62
CA VAL A 162 5.94 -9.22 0.42
C VAL A 162 5.56 -9.92 1.73
N ALA A 163 6.54 -10.52 2.42
CA ALA A 163 6.31 -11.21 3.68
C ALA A 163 5.77 -10.27 4.79
N ASP A 164 6.25 -9.03 4.83
CA ASP A 164 5.80 -8.05 5.82
C ASP A 164 4.44 -7.42 5.45
N PHE A 165 4.23 -7.12 4.17
CA PHE A 165 2.97 -6.58 3.65
C PHE A 165 1.82 -7.56 3.87
N VAL A 166 2.03 -8.85 3.58
CA VAL A 166 1.04 -9.92 3.78
C VAL A 166 0.65 -10.06 5.26
N LYS A 167 1.60 -9.91 6.19
CA LYS A 167 1.30 -9.90 7.64
C LYS A 167 0.50 -8.68 8.06
N GLN A 168 0.77 -7.53 7.47
CA GLN A 168 0.11 -6.27 7.81
C GLN A 168 -1.31 -6.19 7.23
N TYR A 169 -1.52 -6.72 6.03
CA TYR A 169 -2.78 -6.68 5.30
C TYR A 169 -3.24 -8.11 4.95
N PRO A 170 -3.61 -8.96 5.92
CA PRO A 170 -4.14 -10.28 5.63
C PRO A 170 -5.54 -10.19 4.99
N PHE A 171 -5.94 -11.18 4.20
CA PHE A 171 -7.34 -11.31 3.81
C PHE A 171 -8.20 -11.65 5.03
N ALA A 172 -9.28 -10.89 5.22
CA ALA A 172 -10.19 -11.07 6.35
C ALA A 172 -11.20 -12.20 6.10
N ASP A 173 -11.64 -12.37 4.86
CA ASP A 173 -12.66 -13.33 4.45
C ASP A 173 -12.51 -13.69 2.96
N LEU A 174 -13.44 -14.53 2.48
CA LEU A 174 -13.47 -15.02 1.09
C LEU A 174 -13.69 -13.92 0.04
N SER A 175 -14.00 -12.67 0.41
CA SER A 175 -14.06 -11.55 -0.53
C SER A 175 -12.70 -11.22 -1.14
N MET A 176 -11.60 -11.61 -0.46
CA MET A 176 -10.22 -11.43 -0.92
C MET A 176 -9.94 -10.00 -1.44
N ILE A 177 -10.52 -9.00 -0.78
CA ILE A 177 -10.35 -7.59 -1.17
C ILE A 177 -8.87 -7.22 -1.03
N ARG A 178 -8.24 -6.97 -2.18
CA ARG A 178 -6.82 -6.62 -2.24
C ARG A 178 -6.57 -5.18 -1.81
N THR A 179 -5.47 -4.98 -1.09
CA THR A 179 -4.86 -3.66 -0.91
C THR A 179 -3.73 -3.53 -1.93
N PRO A 180 -3.73 -2.53 -2.84
CA PRO A 180 -2.64 -2.35 -3.80
C PRO A 180 -1.29 -2.20 -3.08
N ALA A 181 -0.32 -3.05 -3.42
CA ALA A 181 0.95 -3.14 -2.72
C ALA A 181 2.06 -2.35 -3.42
N TYR A 182 1.94 -2.12 -4.73
CA TYR A 182 2.98 -1.47 -5.52
C TYR A 182 3.41 -0.09 -4.98
N ARG A 183 2.48 0.77 -4.55
CA ARG A 183 2.85 2.09 -3.96
C ARG A 183 3.66 1.91 -2.66
N ALA A 184 3.21 1.04 -1.77
CA ALA A 184 3.95 0.75 -0.54
C ALA A 184 5.31 0.11 -0.82
N TRP A 185 5.42 -0.66 -1.91
CA TRP A 185 6.70 -1.22 -2.37
C TRP A 185 7.65 -0.13 -2.88
N LEU A 186 7.17 0.87 -3.62
CA LEU A 186 7.97 2.02 -4.05
C LEU A 186 8.51 2.78 -2.84
N GLU A 187 7.65 3.08 -1.86
CA GLU A 187 8.03 3.76 -0.61
C GLU A 187 9.08 2.95 0.17
N ALA A 188 8.89 1.64 0.32
CA ALA A 188 9.82 0.76 1.01
C ALA A 188 11.19 0.68 0.33
N ASN A 189 11.25 0.87 -0.99
CA ASN A 189 12.49 0.86 -1.77
C ASN A 189 13.05 2.27 -2.03
N GLN A 190 12.45 3.32 -1.48
CA GLN A 190 12.86 4.73 -1.66
C GLN A 190 12.90 5.14 -3.14
N ILE A 191 11.98 4.60 -3.93
CA ILE A 191 11.82 4.93 -5.35
C ILE A 191 10.80 6.07 -5.44
N SER A 192 11.17 7.18 -6.09
CA SER A 192 10.23 8.28 -6.35
C SER A 192 9.07 7.80 -7.21
N GLU A 193 7.85 8.27 -6.98
CA GLU A 193 6.71 8.00 -7.87
C GLU A 193 6.98 8.52 -9.30
N GLU A 194 7.84 9.54 -9.45
CA GLU A 194 8.28 10.08 -10.75
C GLU A 194 9.22 9.14 -11.51
N ASP A 195 10.00 8.32 -10.77
CA ASP A 195 10.91 7.32 -11.33
C ASP A 195 10.20 5.98 -11.60
N ALA A 196 8.99 5.80 -11.08
CA ALA A 196 8.17 4.63 -11.33
C ALA A 196 7.68 4.67 -12.78
N VAL A 197 8.28 3.84 -13.64
CA VAL A 197 7.97 3.80 -15.07
C VAL A 197 6.46 3.59 -15.30
N THR A 198 5.80 4.60 -15.89
CA THR A 198 4.38 4.66 -16.25
C THR A 198 4.14 4.59 -17.76
N THR A 199 5.13 4.15 -18.56
CA THR A 199 4.94 4.04 -20.02
C THR A 199 3.96 2.92 -20.37
N LEU A 200 3.03 3.22 -21.28
CA LEU A 200 2.15 2.22 -21.91
C LEU A 200 2.92 1.34 -22.93
N GLY A 201 4.18 1.69 -23.21
CA GLY A 201 4.93 1.19 -24.35
C GLY A 201 4.58 1.96 -25.61
N THR A 202 5.10 1.49 -26.74
CA THR A 202 4.73 1.94 -28.09
C THR A 202 3.28 1.60 -28.39
N MET A 203 2.66 2.31 -29.35
CA MET A 203 1.28 2.01 -29.79
C MET A 203 1.05 0.52 -30.11
N PRO A 204 1.93 -0.19 -30.85
CA PRO A 204 1.77 -1.63 -31.05
C PRO A 204 1.77 -2.46 -29.76
N GLU A 205 2.61 -2.11 -28.78
CA GLU A 205 2.66 -2.80 -27.47
C GLU A 205 1.40 -2.53 -26.64
N ALA A 206 0.88 -1.31 -26.68
CA ALA A 206 -0.36 -0.95 -26.00
C ALA A 206 -1.58 -1.63 -26.63
N LEU A 207 -1.62 -1.74 -27.97
CA LEU A 207 -2.68 -2.44 -28.69
C LEU A 207 -2.62 -3.96 -28.49
N GLY A 208 -1.41 -4.53 -28.47
CA GLY A 208 -1.20 -5.92 -28.07
C GLY A 208 -1.71 -6.17 -26.66
N ASP A 209 -1.44 -5.27 -25.71
CA ASP A 209 -1.98 -5.35 -24.35
C ASP A 209 -3.52 -5.35 -24.34
N VAL A 210 -4.16 -4.44 -25.08
CA VAL A 210 -5.62 -4.40 -25.20
C VAL A 210 -6.18 -5.71 -25.78
N SER A 211 -5.53 -6.25 -26.81
CA SER A 211 -5.92 -7.52 -27.42
C SER A 211 -5.85 -8.68 -26.43
N ASP A 212 -4.75 -8.79 -25.67
CA ASP A 212 -4.57 -9.82 -24.64
C ASP A 212 -5.66 -9.73 -23.57
N ARG A 213 -5.96 -8.52 -23.10
CA ARG A 213 -7.02 -8.30 -22.10
C ARG A 213 -8.40 -8.66 -22.65
N LEU A 214 -8.67 -8.34 -23.91
CA LEU A 214 -9.95 -8.67 -24.55
C LEU A 214 -10.12 -10.19 -24.68
N SER A 215 -9.06 -10.90 -25.07
CA SER A 215 -9.03 -12.37 -25.09
C SER A 215 -9.33 -12.93 -23.70
N LEU A 216 -8.63 -12.44 -22.66
CA LEU A 216 -8.89 -12.84 -21.27
C LEU A 216 -10.34 -12.59 -20.85
N VAL A 217 -10.87 -11.39 -21.08
CA VAL A 217 -12.24 -11.03 -20.71
C VAL A 217 -13.24 -11.94 -21.42
N SER A 218 -12.99 -12.29 -22.68
CA SER A 218 -13.83 -13.21 -23.44
C SER A 218 -13.81 -14.63 -22.87
N GLU A 219 -12.66 -15.08 -22.34
CA GLU A 219 -12.52 -16.38 -21.70
C GLU A 219 -13.12 -16.44 -20.28
N GLN A 220 -12.81 -15.46 -19.42
CA GLN A 220 -13.10 -15.53 -17.99
C GLN A 220 -14.49 -15.00 -17.61
N THR A 221 -15.01 -13.99 -18.32
CA THR A 221 -16.31 -13.38 -17.98
C THR A 221 -17.46 -14.39 -17.98
N PRO A 222 -17.60 -15.29 -18.97
CA PRO A 222 -18.68 -16.29 -18.96
C PRO A 222 -18.59 -17.25 -17.77
N LYS A 223 -17.38 -17.67 -17.38
CA LYS A 223 -17.13 -18.54 -16.23
C LYS A 223 -17.54 -17.86 -14.93
N ILE A 224 -17.03 -16.67 -14.68
CA ILE A 224 -17.33 -15.88 -13.48
C ILE A 224 -18.84 -15.58 -13.40
N MET A 225 -19.47 -15.20 -14.51
CA MET A 225 -20.92 -14.96 -14.57
C MET A 225 -21.70 -16.23 -14.24
N THR A 226 -21.25 -17.38 -14.75
CA THR A 226 -21.85 -18.69 -14.44
C THR A 226 -21.80 -19.00 -12.96
N TRP A 227 -20.64 -18.83 -12.32
CA TRP A 227 -20.50 -19.07 -10.88
C TRP A 227 -21.30 -18.06 -10.04
N LYS A 228 -21.32 -16.77 -10.41
CA LYS A 228 -22.15 -15.76 -9.73
C LYS A 228 -23.63 -16.11 -9.81
N ALA A 229 -24.08 -16.60 -10.95
CA ALA A 229 -25.44 -17.08 -11.13
C ALA A 229 -25.74 -18.36 -10.32
N GLN A 230 -24.82 -19.32 -10.27
CA GLN A 230 -24.93 -20.51 -9.41
C GLN A 230 -25.03 -20.11 -7.93
N LEU A 231 -24.20 -19.17 -7.48
CA LEU A 231 -24.21 -18.63 -6.12
C LEU A 231 -25.56 -17.96 -5.80
N LEU A 232 -26.09 -17.17 -6.74
CA LEU A 232 -27.43 -16.57 -6.60
C LEU A 232 -28.52 -17.64 -6.57
N ALA A 233 -28.42 -18.69 -7.38
CA ALA A 233 -29.43 -19.75 -7.43
C ALA A 233 -29.43 -20.61 -6.14
N LEU A 234 -28.27 -20.87 -5.54
CA LEU A 234 -28.17 -21.56 -4.23
C LEU A 234 -28.85 -20.75 -3.12
N ASN A 235 -28.69 -19.42 -3.16
CA ASN A 235 -29.13 -18.49 -2.11
C ASN A 235 -30.48 -17.80 -2.39
N SER A 236 -31.12 -18.07 -3.53
CA SER A 236 -32.43 -17.53 -3.88
C SER A 236 -33.47 -18.64 -4.14
N SER A 237 -34.74 -18.26 -4.19
CA SER A 237 -35.82 -19.14 -4.64
C SER A 237 -36.01 -19.13 -6.17
N ALA A 238 -35.07 -18.54 -6.92
CA ALA A 238 -35.15 -18.46 -8.38
C ALA A 238 -34.89 -19.84 -9.01
N SER A 239 -35.59 -20.15 -10.11
CA SER A 239 -35.41 -21.41 -10.85
C SER A 239 -34.01 -21.45 -11.49
N ILE A 240 -33.22 -22.44 -11.07
CA ILE A 240 -31.88 -22.77 -11.60
C ILE A 240 -31.91 -22.91 -13.13
N GLU A 241 -33.01 -23.41 -13.70
CA GLU A 241 -33.15 -23.62 -15.16
C GLU A 241 -33.18 -22.32 -15.96
N LYS A 242 -33.85 -21.28 -15.45
CA LYS A 242 -33.87 -19.97 -16.14
C LYS A 242 -32.52 -19.29 -16.11
N VAL A 243 -31.79 -19.47 -15.00
CA VAL A 243 -30.44 -18.94 -14.83
C VAL A 243 -29.47 -19.66 -15.79
N ASN A 244 -29.49 -20.99 -15.82
CA ASN A 244 -28.64 -21.79 -16.73
C ASN A 244 -28.90 -21.49 -18.21
N ALA A 245 -30.15 -21.26 -18.61
CA ALA A 245 -30.48 -20.90 -19.98
C ALA A 245 -29.87 -19.55 -20.42
N ALA A 246 -29.91 -18.53 -19.54
CA ALA A 246 -29.30 -17.23 -19.82
C ALA A 246 -27.76 -17.33 -19.87
N LEU A 247 -27.16 -18.13 -18.99
CA LEU A 247 -25.72 -18.37 -18.97
C LEU A 247 -25.21 -19.07 -20.23
N ASN A 248 -25.91 -20.12 -20.69
CA ASN A 248 -25.54 -20.82 -21.92
C ASN A 248 -25.54 -19.87 -23.13
N SER A 249 -26.50 -18.93 -23.19
CA SER A 249 -26.53 -17.92 -24.25
C SER A 249 -25.33 -16.97 -24.20
N LEU A 250 -24.87 -16.60 -23.00
CA LEU A 250 -23.69 -15.75 -22.82
C LEU A 250 -22.41 -16.50 -23.20
N GLN A 251 -22.29 -17.77 -22.81
CA GLN A 251 -21.14 -18.60 -23.14
C GLN A 251 -20.98 -18.79 -24.65
N VAL A 252 -22.08 -19.13 -25.36
CA VAL A 252 -22.07 -19.23 -26.84
C VAL A 252 -21.64 -17.92 -27.50
N THR A 253 -22.08 -16.77 -26.96
CA THR A 253 -21.71 -15.46 -27.49
C THR A 253 -20.22 -15.16 -27.28
N ALA A 254 -19.70 -15.52 -26.11
CA ALA A 254 -18.30 -15.33 -25.77
C ALA A 254 -17.37 -16.26 -26.55
N ASP A 255 -17.75 -17.53 -26.74
CA ASP A 255 -17.04 -18.47 -27.61
C ASP A 255 -16.98 -17.94 -29.04
N SER A 256 -18.10 -17.42 -29.56
CA SER A 256 -18.14 -16.79 -30.89
C SER A 256 -17.24 -15.55 -30.99
N MET A 257 -17.15 -14.76 -29.92
CA MET A 257 -16.29 -13.58 -29.85
C MET A 257 -14.81 -13.97 -29.78
N ARG A 258 -14.47 -15.00 -28.99
CA ARG A 258 -13.12 -15.55 -28.93
C ARG A 258 -12.70 -16.11 -30.28
N ASP A 259 -13.54 -16.95 -30.90
CA ASP A 259 -13.29 -17.50 -32.23
C ASP A 259 -13.07 -16.39 -33.26
N PHE A 260 -13.82 -15.29 -33.17
CA PHE A 260 -13.61 -14.14 -34.03
C PHE A 260 -12.23 -13.49 -33.79
N ILE A 261 -11.84 -13.27 -32.53
CA ILE A 261 -10.54 -12.66 -32.18
C ILE A 261 -9.37 -13.54 -32.63
N ASP A 262 -9.42 -14.84 -32.31
CA ASP A 262 -8.34 -15.79 -32.56
C ASP A 262 -8.15 -16.06 -34.07
N ASN A 263 -9.24 -16.11 -34.83
CA ASN A 263 -9.19 -16.41 -36.27
C ASN A 263 -9.12 -15.17 -37.18
N ASN A 264 -9.28 -13.96 -36.65
CA ASN A 264 -9.21 -12.73 -37.45
C ASN A 264 -8.14 -11.74 -36.91
N PRO A 265 -6.87 -12.15 -36.77
CA PRO A 265 -5.81 -11.31 -36.21
C PRO A 265 -5.55 -10.05 -37.04
N GLU A 266 -5.73 -10.12 -38.36
CA GLU A 266 -5.59 -8.95 -39.25
C GLU A 266 -6.69 -7.90 -39.04
N TYR A 267 -7.91 -8.33 -38.71
CA TYR A 267 -9.01 -7.41 -38.38
C TYR A 267 -8.77 -6.74 -37.02
N MET A 268 -8.23 -7.47 -36.04
CA MET A 268 -7.83 -6.91 -34.76
C MET A 268 -6.69 -5.90 -34.93
N ARG A 269 -5.71 -6.19 -35.80
CA ARG A 269 -4.63 -5.26 -36.17
C ARG A 269 -5.17 -4.00 -36.84
N TYR A 270 -6.13 -4.14 -37.77
CA TYR A 270 -6.77 -3.02 -38.45
C TYR A 270 -7.63 -2.17 -37.49
N LEU A 271 -8.44 -2.81 -36.64
CA LEU A 271 -9.21 -2.12 -35.59
C LEU A 271 -8.29 -1.39 -34.62
N ALA A 272 -7.17 -2.01 -34.26
CA ALA A 272 -6.15 -1.42 -33.40
C ALA A 272 -5.51 -0.18 -34.05
N GLU A 273 -5.17 -0.25 -35.34
CA GLU A 273 -4.66 0.89 -36.11
C GLU A 273 -5.68 2.03 -36.21
N GLN A 274 -6.94 1.71 -36.48
CA GLN A 274 -8.03 2.70 -36.54
C GLN A 274 -8.32 3.32 -35.17
N MET A 275 -8.37 2.53 -34.10
CA MET A 275 -8.53 3.06 -32.74
C MET A 275 -7.36 3.94 -32.33
N ALA A 276 -6.12 3.59 -32.68
CA ALA A 276 -4.97 4.43 -32.40
C ALA A 276 -5.10 5.80 -33.08
N VAL A 277 -5.52 5.83 -34.35
CA VAL A 277 -5.76 7.09 -35.09
C VAL A 277 -6.87 7.92 -34.43
N GLU A 278 -7.99 7.29 -34.08
CA GLU A 278 -9.16 7.98 -33.50
C GLU A 278 -8.92 8.42 -32.03
N LEU A 279 -8.12 7.69 -31.26
CA LEU A 279 -7.82 8.00 -29.86
C LEU A 279 -6.61 8.93 -29.70
N GLN A 280 -5.76 9.08 -30.72
CA GLN A 280 -4.62 10.01 -30.72
C GLN A 280 -4.97 11.43 -30.25
N PRO A 281 -6.04 12.09 -30.74
CA PRO A 281 -6.41 13.42 -30.25
C PRO A 281 -6.84 13.43 -28.77
N LEU A 282 -7.40 12.33 -28.26
CA LEU A 282 -7.82 12.17 -26.87
C LEU A 282 -6.61 11.99 -25.94
N VAL A 283 -5.62 11.20 -26.37
CA VAL A 283 -4.33 11.05 -25.66
C VAL A 283 -3.59 12.38 -25.62
N ASN A 284 -3.49 13.08 -26.75
CA ASN A 284 -2.82 14.39 -26.81
C ASN A 284 -3.49 15.44 -25.91
N ASP A 285 -4.82 15.41 -25.80
CA ASP A 285 -5.58 16.30 -24.90
C ASP A 285 -5.37 15.93 -23.42
N ILE A 286 -5.26 14.63 -23.10
CA ILE A 286 -4.94 14.15 -21.75
C ILE A 286 -3.51 14.54 -21.37
N ASP A 287 -2.53 14.37 -22.25
CA ASP A 287 -1.13 14.72 -21.98
C ASP A 287 -1.01 16.23 -21.72
N GLN A 288 -1.61 17.08 -22.56
CA GLN A 288 -1.63 18.53 -22.34
C GLN A 288 -2.31 18.93 -21.02
N LYS A 289 -3.44 18.31 -20.69
CA LYS A 289 -4.15 18.59 -19.44
C LYS A 289 -3.41 18.05 -18.21
N THR A 290 -2.72 16.92 -18.35
CA THR A 290 -1.97 16.29 -17.26
C THR A 290 -0.69 17.07 -16.97
N GLU A 291 0.04 17.49 -18.00
CA GLU A 291 1.20 18.39 -17.88
C GLU A 291 0.81 19.70 -17.19
N ALA A 292 -0.29 20.33 -17.62
CA ALA A 292 -0.80 21.55 -17.01
C ALA A 292 -1.22 21.35 -15.54
N ARG A 293 -1.82 20.21 -15.19
CA ARG A 293 -2.24 19.89 -13.82
C ARG A 293 -1.07 19.49 -12.91
N LEU A 294 -0.08 18.77 -13.43
CA LEU A 294 1.15 18.41 -12.69
C LEU A 294 2.00 19.66 -12.42
N SER A 295 2.11 20.56 -13.39
CA SER A 295 2.74 21.87 -13.21
C SER A 295 2.02 22.69 -12.12
N GLN A 296 0.68 22.76 -12.19
CA GLN A 296 -0.13 23.43 -11.17
C GLN A 296 0.06 22.81 -9.76
N LEU A 297 0.10 21.48 -9.65
CA LEU A 297 0.32 20.78 -8.38
C LEU A 297 1.74 21.00 -7.84
N GLY A 298 2.75 21.09 -8.73
CA GLY A 298 4.12 21.44 -8.37
C GLY A 298 4.22 22.85 -7.78
N GLU A 299 3.56 23.82 -8.42
CA GLU A 299 3.47 25.20 -7.90
C GLU A 299 2.72 25.27 -6.56
N GLU A 300 1.59 24.55 -6.43
CA GLU A 300 0.83 24.48 -5.18
C GLU A 300 1.64 23.81 -4.06
N ARG A 301 2.39 22.74 -4.35
CA ARG A 301 3.29 22.10 -3.38
C ARG A 301 4.43 23.02 -2.95
N GLN A 302 5.06 23.73 -3.88
CA GLN A 302 6.16 24.63 -3.56
C GLN A 302 5.67 25.80 -2.67
N ALA A 303 4.48 26.33 -2.95
CA ALA A 303 3.84 27.33 -2.09
C ALA A 303 3.51 26.77 -0.68
N LEU A 304 3.09 25.50 -0.59
CA LEU A 304 2.84 24.78 0.67
C LEU A 304 4.13 24.52 1.45
N GLU A 305 5.20 24.10 0.78
CA GLU A 305 6.51 23.88 1.42
C GLU A 305 7.09 25.18 1.98
N GLU A 306 6.97 26.29 1.24
CA GLU A 306 7.35 27.61 1.73
C GLU A 306 6.49 28.05 2.92
N MET A 307 5.17 27.77 2.89
CA MET A 307 4.27 28.06 4.00
C MET A 307 4.65 27.25 5.25
N VAL A 308 4.89 25.94 5.11
CA VAL A 308 5.31 25.06 6.20
C VAL A 308 6.71 25.42 6.71
N ALA A 309 7.63 25.85 5.85
CA ALA A 309 8.94 26.34 6.26
C ALA A 309 8.83 27.63 7.10
N ARG A 310 7.96 28.57 6.68
CA ARG A 310 7.64 29.77 7.46
C ARG A 310 7.01 29.42 8.81
N GLU A 311 6.02 28.54 8.84
CA GLU A 311 5.40 28.07 10.10
C GLU A 311 6.41 27.37 11.02
N ARG A 312 7.32 26.54 10.48
CA ARG A 312 8.38 25.89 11.28
C ARG A 312 9.35 26.91 11.88
N GLN A 313 9.66 27.99 11.17
CA GLN A 313 10.53 29.06 11.66
C GLN A 313 9.83 29.88 12.76
N GLU A 314 8.54 30.16 12.62
CA GLU A 314 7.73 30.80 13.66
C GLU A 314 7.57 29.91 14.91
N ILE A 315 7.31 28.61 14.73
CA ILE A 315 7.24 27.63 15.82
C ILE A 315 8.59 27.52 16.54
N ALA A 316 9.72 27.52 15.82
CA ALA A 316 11.05 27.49 16.42
C ALA A 316 11.34 28.75 17.26
N LEU A 317 10.86 29.92 16.84
CA LEU A 317 10.95 31.17 17.61
C LEU A 317 10.07 31.11 18.87
N ILE A 318 8.85 30.58 18.77
CA ILE A 318 7.94 30.41 19.92
C ILE A 318 8.55 29.43 20.95
N ILE A 319 9.06 28.28 20.51
CA ILE A 319 9.69 27.28 21.38
C ILE A 319 10.96 27.84 22.04
N THR A 320 11.76 28.64 21.31
CA THR A 320 12.95 29.29 21.88
C THR A 320 12.56 30.32 22.94
N HIS A 321 11.51 31.11 22.68
CA HIS A 321 10.99 32.08 23.64
C HIS A 321 10.38 31.42 24.90
N GLU A 322 9.69 30.28 24.73
CA GLU A 322 9.21 29.48 25.86
C GLU A 322 10.35 28.85 26.66
N ARG A 323 11.42 28.37 26.00
CA ARG A 323 12.61 27.82 26.68
C ARG A 323 13.39 28.88 27.45
N GLU A 324 13.49 30.11 26.93
CA GLU A 324 14.10 31.23 27.66
C GLU A 324 13.29 31.64 28.89
N LYS A 325 11.96 31.72 28.77
CA LYS A 325 11.08 31.98 29.93
C LYS A 325 11.13 30.84 30.95
N PHE A 326 11.16 29.59 30.49
CA PHE A 326 11.27 28.41 31.36
C PHE A 326 12.62 28.37 32.09
N ALA A 327 13.73 28.75 31.44
CA ALA A 327 15.05 28.85 32.08
C ALA A 327 15.09 29.95 33.16
N GLN A 328 14.47 31.11 32.91
CA GLN A 328 14.37 32.19 33.91
C GLN A 328 13.51 31.80 35.11
N ASP A 329 12.39 31.10 34.89
CA ASP A 329 11.55 30.59 35.98
C ASP A 329 12.26 29.50 36.78
N MET A 330 13.07 28.65 36.14
CA MET A 330 13.89 27.65 36.83
C MET A 330 14.93 28.29 37.76
N ASP A 331 15.61 29.35 37.31
CA ASP A 331 16.58 30.08 38.13
C ASP A 331 15.90 30.77 39.32
N ARG A 332 14.72 31.35 39.13
CA ARG A 332 13.94 31.98 40.21
C ARG A 332 13.45 30.96 41.24
N VAL A 333 12.91 29.83 40.78
CA VAL A 333 12.46 28.74 41.66
C VAL A 333 13.64 28.13 42.42
N SER A 334 14.78 27.93 41.76
CA SER A 334 16.00 27.42 42.41
C SER A 334 16.48 28.35 43.52
N GLN A 335 16.50 29.67 43.29
CA GLN A 335 16.88 30.65 44.31
C GLN A 335 15.88 30.74 45.47
N GLU A 336 14.57 30.67 45.19
CA GLU A 336 13.54 30.66 46.23
C GLU A 336 13.64 29.41 47.11
N VAL A 337 13.87 28.23 46.52
CA VAL A 337 14.06 26.97 47.26
C VAL A 337 15.33 27.01 48.11
N VAL A 338 16.44 27.50 47.57
CA VAL A 338 17.71 27.62 48.32
C VAL A 338 17.57 28.62 49.48
N ASN A 339 16.95 29.79 49.25
CA ASN A 339 16.74 30.76 50.32
C ASN A 339 15.80 30.24 51.41
N LEU A 340 14.73 29.52 51.03
CA LEU A 340 13.81 28.91 52.00
C LEU A 340 14.52 27.82 52.82
N ALA A 341 15.31 26.97 52.17
CA ALA A 341 16.10 25.93 52.82
C ALA A 341 17.13 26.52 53.79
N MET A 342 17.88 27.56 53.37
CA MET A 342 18.86 28.24 54.22
C MET A 342 18.21 28.96 55.40
N THR A 343 17.07 29.60 55.19
CA THR A 343 16.31 30.26 56.27
C THR A 343 15.83 29.24 57.29
N LYS A 344 15.29 28.10 56.84
CA LYS A 344 14.86 27.01 57.74
C LYS A 344 16.03 26.35 58.46
N LEU A 345 17.19 26.26 57.82
CA LEU A 345 18.41 25.74 58.44
C LEU A 345 18.90 26.67 59.57
N ILE A 346 18.91 27.99 59.35
CA ILE A 346 19.23 28.97 60.39
C ILE A 346 18.24 28.89 61.56
N GLU A 347 16.95 28.75 61.26
CA GLU A 347 15.90 28.60 62.28
C GLU A 347 16.09 27.33 63.13
N LEU A 348 16.42 26.20 62.48
CA LEU A 348 16.77 24.94 63.15
C LEU A 348 18.01 25.07 64.04
N VAL A 349 19.07 25.73 63.56
CA VAL A 349 20.29 25.96 64.34
C VAL A 349 20.00 26.81 65.57
N LYS A 350 19.24 27.91 65.41
CA LYS A 350 18.84 28.78 66.52
C LYS A 350 18.01 28.03 67.56
N SER A 351 17.04 27.24 67.10
CA SER A 351 16.21 26.39 67.96
C SER A 351 17.06 25.38 68.74
N THR A 352 17.99 24.72 68.06
CA THR A 352 18.91 23.73 68.67
C THR A 352 19.79 24.38 69.74
N ILE A 353 20.35 25.57 69.49
CA ILE A 353 21.16 26.30 70.47
C ILE A 353 20.33 26.66 71.71
N VAL A 354 19.08 27.12 71.52
CA VAL A 354 18.19 27.45 72.65
C VAL A 354 17.88 26.21 73.50
N TYR A 355 17.55 25.08 72.86
CA TYR A 355 17.34 23.82 73.58
C TYR A 355 18.61 23.33 74.27
N PHE A 356 19.78 23.54 73.67
CA PHE A 356 21.07 23.19 74.27
C PHE A 356 21.38 24.04 75.51
N ILE A 357 21.09 25.35 75.47
CA ILE A 357 21.23 26.24 76.64
C ILE A 357 20.25 25.83 77.73
N LEU A 358 19.00 25.55 77.39
CA LEU A 358 18.00 25.04 78.35
C LEU A 358 18.43 23.70 78.97
N PHE A 359 19.04 22.82 78.18
CA PHE A 359 19.55 21.54 78.65
C PHE A 359 20.73 21.72 79.62
N ILE A 360 21.68 22.60 79.32
CA ILE A 360 22.78 22.97 80.24
C ILE A 360 22.22 23.58 81.52
N ALA A 361 21.27 24.51 81.41
CA ALA A 361 20.62 25.10 82.56
C ALA A 361 19.93 24.03 83.42
N ALA A 362 19.22 23.09 82.81
CA ALA A 362 18.61 21.98 83.54
C ALA A 362 19.67 21.12 84.26
N ILE A 363 20.78 20.78 83.62
CA ILE A 363 21.87 20.00 84.24
C ILE A 363 22.51 20.74 85.42
N PHE A 364 22.72 22.05 85.32
CA PHE A 364 23.35 22.82 86.39
C PHE A 364 22.40 23.17 87.54
N PHE A 365 21.15 23.53 87.22
CA PHE A 365 20.18 23.97 88.23
C PHE A 365 19.37 22.83 88.84
N ALA A 366 19.18 21.68 88.17
CA ALA A 366 18.46 20.55 88.77
C ALA A 366 19.16 19.94 90.00
N PRO A 367 20.51 19.74 90.02
CA PRO A 367 21.22 19.29 91.21
C PRO A 367 21.18 20.30 92.35
N LEU A 368 21.18 21.60 92.03
CA LEU A 368 21.06 22.70 93.00
C LEU A 368 19.66 22.76 93.61
N GLY A 369 18.61 22.58 92.80
CA GLY A 369 17.23 22.50 93.26
C GLY A 369 16.97 21.27 94.13
N LEU A 370 17.43 20.10 93.70
CA LEU A 370 17.36 18.86 94.50
C LEU A 370 18.19 18.97 95.79
N GLY A 371 19.38 19.55 95.73
CA GLY A 371 20.25 19.81 96.88
C GLY A 371 19.63 20.76 97.89
N TYR A 372 18.97 21.83 97.45
CA TYR A 372 18.25 22.77 98.33
C TYR A 372 17.06 22.11 99.04
N VAL A 373 16.28 21.29 98.33
CA VAL A 373 15.12 20.58 98.90
C VAL A 373 15.55 19.48 99.87
N LEU A 374 16.63 18.74 99.56
CA LEU A 374 17.21 17.74 100.47
C LEU A 374 17.87 18.40 101.69
N GLY A 375 18.54 19.54 101.52
CA GLY A 375 19.12 20.34 102.61
C GLY A 375 18.06 20.88 103.57
N LYS A 376 16.93 21.40 103.05
CA LYS A 376 15.80 21.84 103.89
C LYS A 376 15.20 20.69 104.72
N ARG A 377 15.14 19.48 104.16
CA ARG A 377 14.65 18.29 104.88
C ARG A 377 15.66 17.76 105.91
N ALA A 378 16.96 17.94 105.69
CA ALA A 378 18.00 17.61 106.66
C ALA A 378 18.01 18.58 107.86
N VAL A 379 17.85 19.89 107.61
CA VAL A 379 17.79 20.93 108.66
C VAL A 379 16.52 20.82 109.53
N VAL A 380 15.41 20.36 108.97
CA VAL A 380 14.18 20.06 109.73
C VAL A 380 14.35 18.81 110.62
N LYS A 381 15.24 17.86 110.26
CA LYS A 381 15.50 16.66 111.08
C LYS A 381 16.49 16.89 112.22
N THR A 382 17.45 17.81 112.13
CA THR A 382 18.36 18.11 113.26
C THR A 382 17.76 19.08 114.29
N LYS A 383 16.80 19.94 113.91
CA LYS A 383 16.00 20.73 114.88
C LYS A 383 15.05 19.87 115.74
N VAL A 384 14.85 18.60 115.40
CA VAL A 384 14.06 17.62 116.18
C VAL A 384 14.95 16.76 117.11
N LYS A 385 16.27 16.97 117.12
CA LYS A 385 17.22 16.28 118.02
C LYS A 385 17.95 17.23 118.97
N GLN A 386 17.25 18.28 119.41
CA GLN A 386 17.43 18.91 120.72
C GLN A 386 16.08 18.90 121.42
N SER A 387 15.68 17.73 121.93
CA SER A 387 14.74 17.57 123.04
C SER A 387 14.96 16.19 123.66
#